data_AF-A0A2P2I4P2-F1
#
_entry.id   AF-A0A2P2I4P2-F1
#
_cell.length_a   1.000
_cell.length_b   1.000
_cell.length_c   1.000
_cell.angle_alpha   90.00
_cell.angle_beta   90.00
_cell.angle_gamma   90.00
#
_symmetry.space_group_name_H-M   'P 1'
#
loop_
_entity.id
_entity.type
_entity.pdbx_description
1 polymer ?
#
loop_
_entity_poly.entity_id
_entity_poly.type
_entity_poly.pdbx_seq_one_letter_code
_entity_poly.pdbx_strand_id
1 'polypeptide(L)'
;AIVIYIAANSPRHEGPKSESLQQAEPRGAVTDFILENVQPDNIRTFLRELTAKPHLGGTPAELHTAHYTANTWREQGLDDVTMVPYEVLLSYPDKDIPNMVRLMDTTSGKVLWESTPRQKPLYAPEEESDEVPFNFNSYSATANVTGELVYVHYGRVEDFDYVEHVGVTVKGRIVLARYGQIFRANIAQFAEERGALGLILFSDPADYAPRGTTEDQVYPNTVFMPPSAVALGTAKLLDGDPLTPYYPAIESAYHIPEEEAAIPKIPVQPISYEDAYILLDNLEGRRGPREWQGGMNVTYRPGPTQANRHINLDVLTSNKHVTIHNVIAVIRGNVEPVPEDYRSFYISIDRYVLLGNHRDAWIFGSVDPSSGSA
;
A
#
# COMPACT_ATOMS: atom_id res chain seq x y z
N ALA A 1 -9.09 0.36 -4.78
CA ALA A 1 -10.53 0.17 -5.04
C ALA A 1 -11.24 -0.20 -3.74
N ILE A 2 -12.31 0.52 -3.39
CA ILE A 2 -13.08 0.32 -2.15
C ILE A 2 -14.35 -0.48 -2.46
N VAL A 3 -14.57 -1.54 -1.69
CA VAL A 3 -15.83 -2.27 -1.54
C VAL A 3 -16.70 -1.48 -0.57
N ILE A 4 -17.92 -1.10 -0.98
CA ILE A 4 -18.89 -0.44 -0.09
C ILE A 4 -20.21 -1.22 -0.11
N TYR A 5 -20.54 -1.81 1.03
CA TYR A 5 -21.83 -2.39 1.32
C TYR A 5 -22.74 -1.33 1.96
N ILE A 6 -23.96 -1.20 1.45
CA ILE A 6 -24.96 -0.23 1.89
C ILE A 6 -26.19 -0.97 2.39
N ALA A 7 -26.40 -1.05 3.70
CA ALA A 7 -27.71 -1.42 4.23
C ALA A 7 -28.64 -0.19 4.25
N ALA A 8 -29.84 -0.38 3.73
CA ALA A 8 -30.83 0.63 3.36
C ALA A 8 -32.27 0.15 3.69
N ASN A 9 -33.32 0.78 3.14
CA ASN A 9 -34.75 0.52 3.45
C ASN A 9 -35.72 0.65 2.23
N SER A 10 -36.75 -0.21 2.10
CA SER A 10 -37.77 -0.17 1.01
C SER A 10 -39.07 -0.99 1.28
N PRO A 11 -40.29 -0.43 1.11
CA PRO A 11 -41.56 -1.11 1.45
C PRO A 11 -42.14 -2.05 0.36
N ARG A 12 -43.05 -2.96 0.76
CA ARG A 12 -43.91 -3.76 -0.15
C ARG A 12 -45.18 -3.00 -0.56
N HIS A 13 -45.69 -3.31 -1.75
CA HIS A 13 -47.07 -2.98 -2.18
C HIS A 13 -48.11 -3.69 -1.30
N GLU A 14 -49.16 -2.97 -0.85
CA GLU A 14 -50.28 -3.57 -0.13
C GLU A 14 -51.32 -4.22 -1.07
N GLY A 15 -51.62 -5.50 -0.79
CA GLY A 15 -52.91 -6.14 -1.03
C GLY A 15 -53.61 -6.42 0.30
N PRO A 16 -54.92 -6.71 0.34
CA PRO A 16 -55.73 -6.46 1.54
C PRO A 16 -55.46 -7.42 2.72
N LYS A 17 -55.12 -6.80 3.85
CA LYS A 17 -55.32 -7.22 5.26
C LYS A 17 -55.53 -8.72 5.54
N SER A 18 -54.52 -9.34 6.13
CA SER A 18 -54.69 -10.33 7.20
C SER A 18 -54.05 -9.81 8.49
N GLU A 19 -54.65 -10.10 9.64
CA GLU A 19 -54.23 -9.61 10.95
C GLU A 19 -52.90 -10.24 11.44
N SER A 20 -52.40 -9.72 12.57
CA SER A 20 -51.23 -10.19 13.37
C SER A 20 -49.80 -9.80 12.93
N LEU A 21 -49.47 -8.50 13.03
CA LEU A 21 -48.10 -8.02 13.27
C LEU A 21 -47.93 -7.52 14.71
N GLN A 22 -47.92 -8.47 15.67
CA GLN A 22 -47.50 -8.24 17.06
C GLN A 22 -46.64 -9.38 17.59
N GLN A 23 -45.61 -9.75 16.83
CA GLN A 23 -44.39 -10.31 17.37
C GLN A 23 -43.23 -9.51 16.79
N ALA A 24 -42.73 -8.54 17.56
CA ALA A 24 -41.38 -8.07 17.34
C ALA A 24 -40.48 -9.25 17.70
N GLU A 25 -39.82 -9.85 16.71
CA GLU A 25 -38.77 -10.81 17.01
C GLU A 25 -37.77 -10.15 17.98
N PRO A 26 -37.37 -10.83 19.06
CA PRO A 26 -36.41 -10.23 19.98
C PRO A 26 -35.15 -9.92 19.18
N ARG A 27 -34.64 -8.69 19.27
CA ARG A 27 -33.45 -8.23 18.52
C ARG A 27 -32.28 -9.22 18.54
N GLY A 28 -32.16 -9.99 19.62
CA GLY A 28 -31.25 -11.14 19.73
C GLY A 28 -31.39 -12.14 18.57
N ALA A 29 -32.58 -12.66 18.28
CA ALA A 29 -32.78 -13.75 17.31
C ALA A 29 -32.18 -13.48 15.91
N VAL A 30 -32.33 -12.26 15.38
CA VAL A 30 -31.72 -11.88 14.09
C VAL A 30 -30.22 -11.68 14.21
N THR A 31 -29.73 -11.10 15.31
CA THR A 31 -28.28 -10.97 15.57
C THR A 31 -27.61 -12.33 15.76
N ASP A 32 -28.22 -13.20 16.56
CA ASP A 32 -27.77 -14.56 16.82
C ASP A 32 -27.78 -15.37 15.52
N PHE A 33 -28.84 -15.29 14.71
CA PHE A 33 -28.89 -15.91 13.38
C PHE A 33 -27.76 -15.44 12.46
N ILE A 34 -27.46 -14.13 12.41
CA ILE A 34 -26.34 -13.61 11.61
C ILE A 34 -25.01 -14.18 12.13
N LEU A 35 -24.75 -14.12 13.43
CA LEU A 35 -23.51 -14.60 14.04
C LEU A 35 -23.32 -16.11 13.87
N GLU A 36 -24.37 -16.91 13.99
CA GLU A 36 -24.37 -18.36 13.78
C GLU A 36 -24.11 -18.75 12.31
N ASN A 37 -24.42 -17.86 11.35
CA ASN A 37 -24.19 -18.11 9.92
C ASN A 37 -22.85 -17.58 9.39
N VAL A 38 -22.01 -16.95 10.21
CA VAL A 38 -20.62 -16.60 9.84
C VAL A 38 -19.74 -17.85 9.95
N GLN A 39 -19.53 -18.54 8.84
CA GLN A 39 -18.82 -19.83 8.79
C GLN A 39 -17.33 -19.67 8.43
N PRO A 40 -16.38 -20.12 9.29
CA PRO A 40 -14.94 -19.97 9.04
C PRO A 40 -14.43 -20.62 7.73
N ASP A 41 -15.05 -21.70 7.28
CA ASP A 41 -14.67 -22.35 6.01
C ASP A 41 -15.10 -21.56 4.77
N ASN A 42 -16.14 -20.72 4.87
CA ASN A 42 -16.51 -19.77 3.81
C ASN A 42 -15.45 -18.67 3.70
N ILE A 43 -15.09 -18.04 4.83
CA ILE A 43 -14.02 -17.02 4.90
C ILE A 43 -12.70 -17.59 4.34
N ARG A 44 -12.32 -18.82 4.73
CA ARG A 44 -11.15 -19.51 4.18
C ARG A 44 -11.22 -19.70 2.66
N THR A 45 -12.41 -19.96 2.13
CA THR A 45 -12.63 -20.18 0.69
C THR A 45 -12.54 -18.87 -0.09
N PHE A 46 -13.23 -17.81 0.38
CA PHE A 46 -13.16 -16.47 -0.22
C PHE A 46 -11.73 -15.91 -0.17
N LEU A 47 -11.04 -16.06 0.97
CA LEU A 47 -9.65 -15.62 1.11
C LEU A 47 -8.74 -16.31 0.08
N ARG A 48 -8.86 -17.64 -0.08
CA ARG A 48 -8.03 -18.40 -1.03
C ARG A 48 -8.23 -17.94 -2.47
N GLU A 49 -9.47 -17.66 -2.87
CA GLU A 49 -9.77 -17.17 -4.22
C GLU A 49 -9.21 -15.75 -4.45
N LEU A 50 -9.46 -14.85 -3.50
CA LEU A 50 -8.99 -13.46 -3.58
C LEU A 50 -7.46 -13.36 -3.62
N THR A 51 -6.75 -14.26 -2.95
CA THR A 51 -5.27 -14.25 -2.86
C THR A 51 -4.59 -15.14 -3.90
N ALA A 52 -5.31 -15.71 -4.86
CA ALA A 52 -4.77 -16.69 -5.80
C ALA A 52 -3.73 -16.10 -6.79
N LYS A 53 -3.67 -14.78 -6.92
CA LYS A 53 -2.76 -14.03 -7.80
C LYS A 53 -2.35 -12.69 -7.20
N PRO A 54 -1.25 -12.06 -7.64
CA PRO A 54 -0.98 -10.66 -7.32
C PRO A 54 -2.07 -9.75 -7.90
N HIS A 55 -2.75 -8.96 -7.08
CA HIS A 55 -3.92 -8.16 -7.48
C HIS A 55 -3.71 -6.66 -7.22
N LEU A 56 -2.65 -6.12 -7.83
CA LEU A 56 -2.29 -4.70 -7.80
C LEU A 56 -3.36 -3.82 -8.47
N GLY A 57 -3.66 -2.67 -7.88
CA GLY A 57 -4.72 -1.77 -8.34
C GLY A 57 -4.67 -1.49 -9.84
N GLY A 58 -5.81 -1.63 -10.52
CA GLY A 58 -5.91 -1.37 -11.96
C GLY A 58 -5.31 -2.45 -12.87
N THR A 59 -4.80 -3.56 -12.33
CA THR A 59 -4.36 -4.71 -13.15
C THR A 59 -5.54 -5.59 -13.56
N PRO A 60 -5.38 -6.44 -14.61
CA PRO A 60 -6.40 -7.44 -14.97
C PRO A 60 -6.76 -8.41 -13.82
N ALA A 61 -5.81 -8.71 -12.93
CA ALA A 61 -6.07 -9.54 -11.75
C ALA A 61 -6.95 -8.82 -10.72
N GLU A 62 -6.74 -7.53 -10.48
CA GLU A 62 -7.61 -6.73 -9.60
C GLU A 62 -9.01 -6.52 -10.18
N LEU A 63 -9.12 -6.36 -11.51
CA LEU A 63 -10.42 -6.37 -12.19
C LEU A 63 -11.14 -7.73 -12.07
N HIS A 64 -10.39 -8.85 -12.12
CA HIS A 64 -10.96 -10.17 -11.87
C HIS A 64 -11.50 -10.30 -10.44
N THR A 65 -10.78 -9.84 -9.41
CA THR A 65 -11.31 -9.88 -8.04
C THR A 65 -12.54 -8.98 -7.89
N ALA A 66 -12.62 -7.87 -8.63
CA ALA A 66 -13.82 -7.03 -8.68
C ALA A 66 -15.04 -7.77 -9.27
N HIS A 67 -14.86 -8.47 -10.39
CA HIS A 67 -15.91 -9.29 -10.99
C HIS A 67 -16.31 -10.47 -10.09
N TYR A 68 -15.36 -11.08 -9.40
CA TYR A 68 -15.63 -12.15 -8.44
C TYR A 68 -16.56 -11.66 -7.32
N THR A 69 -16.17 -10.60 -6.59
CA THR A 69 -17.01 -9.98 -5.54
C THR A 69 -18.39 -9.61 -6.08
N ALA A 70 -18.47 -8.97 -7.25
CA ALA A 70 -19.73 -8.54 -7.84
C ALA A 70 -20.66 -9.71 -8.23
N ASN A 71 -20.10 -10.85 -8.66
CA ASN A 71 -20.89 -12.02 -9.02
C ASN A 71 -21.33 -12.81 -7.78
N THR A 72 -20.43 -13.04 -6.82
CA THR A 72 -20.74 -13.69 -5.53
C THR A 72 -21.89 -12.97 -4.81
N TRP A 73 -21.88 -11.64 -4.78
CA TRP A 73 -22.96 -10.85 -4.18
C TRP A 73 -24.30 -10.94 -4.91
N ARG A 74 -24.30 -11.07 -6.25
CA ARG A 74 -25.53 -11.30 -7.02
C ARG A 74 -26.09 -12.70 -6.77
N GLU A 75 -25.21 -13.71 -6.69
CA GLU A 75 -25.58 -15.09 -6.37
C GLU A 75 -26.11 -15.24 -4.94
N GLN A 76 -25.59 -14.45 -4.00
CA GLN A 76 -26.09 -14.34 -2.62
C GLN A 76 -27.40 -13.54 -2.49
N GLY A 77 -27.86 -12.88 -3.57
CA GLY A 77 -29.16 -12.20 -3.62
C GLY A 77 -29.20 -10.80 -3.00
N LEU A 78 -28.08 -10.04 -3.03
CA LEU A 78 -28.13 -8.61 -2.71
C LEU A 78 -28.95 -7.85 -3.78
N ASP A 79 -29.77 -6.87 -3.36
CA ASP A 79 -30.80 -6.25 -4.21
C ASP A 79 -30.24 -5.52 -5.43
N ASP A 80 -29.15 -4.77 -5.25
CA ASP A 80 -28.41 -4.10 -6.33
C ASP A 80 -26.92 -4.37 -6.16
N VAL A 81 -26.22 -4.68 -7.26
CA VAL A 81 -24.76 -4.87 -7.28
C VAL A 81 -24.16 -4.21 -8.52
N THR A 82 -23.45 -3.11 -8.31
CA THR A 82 -22.91 -2.22 -9.36
C THR A 82 -21.39 -2.12 -9.27
N MET A 83 -20.72 -2.18 -10.42
CA MET A 83 -19.31 -1.82 -10.54
C MET A 83 -19.22 -0.37 -11.01
N VAL A 84 -18.55 0.49 -10.24
CA VAL A 84 -18.42 1.93 -10.51
C VAL A 84 -16.98 2.22 -10.95
N PRO A 85 -16.75 2.62 -12.21
CA PRO A 85 -15.43 2.94 -12.73
C PRO A 85 -14.98 4.36 -12.34
N TYR A 86 -13.67 4.53 -12.14
CA TYR A 86 -13.00 5.83 -12.02
C TYR A 86 -11.68 5.80 -12.80
N GLU A 87 -11.38 6.85 -13.55
CA GLU A 87 -10.14 6.98 -14.34
C GLU A 87 -9.10 7.76 -13.54
N VAL A 88 -8.22 7.04 -12.85
CA VAL A 88 -7.28 7.61 -11.88
C VAL A 88 -5.83 7.50 -12.35
N LEU A 89 -4.96 8.38 -11.86
CA LEU A 89 -3.52 8.23 -12.00
C LEU A 89 -3.00 7.22 -10.96
N LEU A 90 -2.58 6.05 -11.44
CA LEU A 90 -1.81 5.08 -10.66
C LEU A 90 -0.34 5.08 -11.08
N SER A 91 0.50 4.35 -10.37
CA SER A 91 1.95 4.40 -10.53
C SER A 91 2.55 3.01 -10.36
N TYR A 92 3.48 2.66 -11.25
CA TYR A 92 4.01 1.30 -11.41
C TYR A 92 5.51 1.36 -11.75
N PRO A 93 6.31 0.35 -11.36
CA PRO A 93 7.65 0.20 -11.93
C PRO A 93 7.54 -0.09 -13.43
N ASP A 94 8.64 0.09 -14.16
CA ASP A 94 8.77 -0.53 -15.48
C ASP A 94 8.64 -2.07 -15.36
N LYS A 95 8.11 -2.73 -16.39
CA LYS A 95 7.83 -4.17 -16.34
C LYS A 95 9.08 -5.01 -16.57
N ASP A 96 10.00 -4.52 -17.39
CA ASP A 96 11.13 -5.28 -17.92
C ASP A 96 12.46 -4.78 -17.36
N ILE A 97 12.53 -3.52 -16.91
CA ILE A 97 13.72 -2.89 -16.32
C ILE A 97 13.48 -2.58 -14.83
N PRO A 98 14.18 -3.23 -13.89
CA PRO A 98 13.98 -2.98 -12.47
C PRO A 98 14.53 -1.62 -12.02
N ASN A 99 13.91 -1.05 -10.98
CA ASN A 99 14.56 -0.02 -10.17
C ASN A 99 15.77 -0.64 -9.44
N MET A 100 16.90 0.07 -9.39
CA MET A 100 18.15 -0.43 -8.82
C MET A 100 18.81 0.57 -7.88
N VAL A 101 19.31 0.05 -6.76
CA VAL A 101 20.27 0.72 -5.88
C VAL A 101 21.63 0.04 -6.08
N ARG A 102 22.69 0.81 -6.32
CA ARG A 102 24.03 0.29 -6.57
C ARG A 102 25.07 0.98 -5.70
N LEU A 103 25.99 0.22 -5.14
CA LEU A 103 27.18 0.75 -4.47
C LEU A 103 28.29 0.94 -5.51
N MET A 104 28.81 2.16 -5.62
CA MET A 104 29.79 2.57 -6.63
C MET A 104 31.15 2.87 -6.01
N ASP A 105 32.23 2.39 -6.62
CA ASP A 105 33.59 2.86 -6.39
C ASP A 105 33.87 4.08 -7.28
N THR A 106 33.98 5.27 -6.70
CA THR A 106 34.11 6.52 -7.49
C THR A 106 35.49 6.71 -8.10
N THR A 107 36.51 6.00 -7.63
CA THR A 107 37.89 6.05 -8.18
C THR A 107 37.99 5.26 -9.49
N SER A 108 37.32 4.11 -9.57
CA SER A 108 37.37 3.19 -10.71
C SER A 108 36.12 3.22 -11.59
N GLY A 109 35.05 3.88 -11.15
CA GLY A 109 33.74 3.92 -11.83
C GLY A 109 32.99 2.58 -11.81
N LYS A 110 33.42 1.61 -11.00
CA LYS A 110 32.83 0.27 -10.97
C LYS A 110 31.66 0.17 -10.00
N VAL A 111 30.66 -0.60 -10.41
CA VAL A 111 29.66 -1.17 -9.52
C VAL A 111 30.36 -2.20 -8.61
N LEU A 112 30.19 -2.07 -7.30
CA LEU A 112 30.69 -3.00 -6.29
C LEU A 112 29.60 -3.99 -5.84
N TRP A 113 28.35 -3.55 -5.84
CA TRP A 113 27.18 -4.30 -5.41
C TRP A 113 25.91 -3.68 -6.00
N GLU A 114 24.85 -4.48 -6.17
CA GLU A 114 23.53 -4.08 -6.66
C GLU A 114 22.44 -4.71 -5.78
N SER A 115 21.34 -3.98 -5.55
CA SER A 115 20.16 -4.42 -4.80
C SER A 115 19.37 -5.52 -5.51
N THR A 116 18.60 -6.29 -4.74
CA THR A 116 17.74 -7.33 -5.29
C THR A 116 16.45 -6.72 -5.90
N PRO A 117 16.12 -7.00 -7.18
CA PRO A 117 15.04 -6.29 -7.89
C PRO A 117 13.62 -6.76 -7.51
N ARG A 118 13.46 -7.98 -7.02
CA ARG A 118 12.21 -8.54 -6.44
C ARG A 118 12.51 -9.17 -5.09
N GLN A 119 11.49 -9.33 -4.26
CA GLN A 119 11.60 -10.22 -3.10
C GLN A 119 11.90 -11.65 -3.59
N LYS A 120 12.65 -12.43 -2.80
CA LYS A 120 12.91 -13.84 -3.11
C LYS A 120 11.66 -14.66 -2.78
N PRO A 121 11.19 -15.57 -3.67
CA PRO A 121 10.21 -16.61 -3.35
C PRO A 121 10.71 -17.52 -2.21
N LEU A 122 9.81 -17.88 -1.30
CA LEU A 122 10.09 -18.60 -0.05
C LEU A 122 9.21 -19.82 0.18
N TYR A 123 7.94 -19.81 -0.24
CA TYR A 123 6.99 -20.88 0.10
C TYR A 123 6.08 -21.31 -1.04
N ALA A 124 5.31 -20.39 -1.62
CA ALA A 124 4.31 -20.70 -2.63
C ALA A 124 4.88 -20.56 -4.06
N PRO A 125 4.64 -21.52 -4.98
CA PRO A 125 5.08 -21.40 -6.38
C PRO A 125 4.56 -20.14 -7.09
N GLU A 126 3.41 -19.62 -6.66
CA GLU A 126 2.81 -18.39 -7.14
C GLU A 126 3.73 -17.17 -6.93
N GLU A 127 4.58 -17.19 -5.89
CA GLU A 127 5.58 -16.13 -5.60
C GLU A 127 6.63 -15.98 -6.71
N GLU A 128 6.83 -17.01 -7.56
CA GLU A 128 7.71 -16.96 -8.74
C GLU A 128 7.07 -16.24 -9.95
N SER A 129 5.80 -15.83 -9.86
CA SER A 129 5.05 -15.23 -10.97
C SER A 129 5.62 -13.88 -11.43
N ASP A 130 5.69 -13.66 -12.75
CA ASP A 130 5.97 -12.36 -13.36
C ASP A 130 4.87 -11.32 -13.18
N GLU A 131 3.73 -11.69 -12.58
CA GLU A 131 2.71 -10.74 -12.09
C GLU A 131 3.15 -10.08 -10.76
N VAL A 132 4.17 -10.60 -10.06
CA VAL A 132 4.78 -9.93 -8.89
C VAL A 132 5.63 -8.76 -9.38
N PRO A 133 5.35 -7.51 -8.96
CA PRO A 133 6.07 -6.33 -9.44
C PRO A 133 7.52 -6.30 -8.94
N PHE A 134 8.39 -5.56 -9.63
CA PHE A 134 9.68 -5.15 -9.07
C PHE A 134 9.48 -4.31 -7.81
N ASN A 135 10.48 -4.32 -6.92
CA ASN A 135 10.50 -3.53 -5.70
C ASN A 135 10.38 -2.03 -6.04
N PHE A 136 9.38 -1.33 -5.51
CA PHE A 136 9.13 0.08 -5.80
C PHE A 136 8.29 0.78 -4.72
N ASN A 137 8.38 2.10 -4.65
CA ASN A 137 7.36 2.93 -4.01
C ASN A 137 6.57 3.69 -5.08
N SER A 138 5.24 3.62 -5.01
CA SER A 138 4.39 4.25 -6.02
C SER A 138 4.41 5.78 -5.91
N TYR A 139 4.31 6.45 -7.06
CA TYR A 139 4.49 7.89 -7.25
C TYR A 139 5.90 8.42 -6.94
N SER A 140 6.91 7.54 -6.87
CA SER A 140 8.31 7.96 -6.95
C SER A 140 8.58 8.68 -8.27
N ALA A 141 9.38 9.75 -8.25
CA ALA A 141 9.89 10.33 -9.49
C ALA A 141 10.80 9.34 -10.24
N THR A 142 10.78 9.39 -11.57
CA THR A 142 11.77 8.72 -12.43
C THR A 142 13.06 9.56 -12.43
N ALA A 143 14.16 8.98 -11.98
CA ALA A 143 15.47 9.63 -11.99
C ALA A 143 16.62 8.60 -11.84
N ASN A 144 17.78 8.94 -12.40
CA ASN A 144 19.04 8.26 -12.14
C ASN A 144 20.01 9.26 -11.49
N VAL A 145 20.23 9.12 -10.19
CA VAL A 145 21.05 10.03 -9.36
C VAL A 145 22.20 9.27 -8.73
N THR A 146 23.33 9.94 -8.50
CA THR A 146 24.48 9.35 -7.82
C THR A 146 25.06 10.33 -6.81
N GLY A 147 25.27 9.88 -5.56
CA GLY A 147 25.77 10.73 -4.48
C GLY A 147 26.19 9.94 -3.25
N GLU A 148 26.70 10.63 -2.24
CA GLU A 148 26.96 10.03 -0.93
C GLU A 148 25.63 9.64 -0.23
N LEU A 149 25.69 8.66 0.67
CA LEU A 149 24.52 8.21 1.46
C LEU A 149 24.54 8.81 2.88
N VAL A 150 23.38 9.17 3.41
CA VAL A 150 23.20 9.61 4.81
C VAL A 150 22.04 8.86 5.45
N TYR A 151 22.27 8.27 6.63
CA TYR A 151 21.22 7.59 7.40
C TYR A 151 20.53 8.57 8.36
N VAL A 152 19.19 8.62 8.30
CA VAL A 152 18.33 9.55 9.06
C VAL A 152 17.35 8.83 9.98
N HIS A 153 17.70 7.64 10.49
CA HIS A 153 16.84 6.88 11.40
C HIS A 153 15.45 6.58 10.82
N TYR A 154 14.36 6.98 11.48
CA TYR A 154 12.99 6.84 10.95
C TYR A 154 12.57 7.98 10.02
N GLY A 155 13.48 8.92 9.71
CA GLY A 155 13.21 10.04 8.81
C GLY A 155 12.24 11.07 9.39
N ARG A 156 12.12 11.16 10.72
CA ARG A 156 11.31 12.20 11.38
C ARG A 156 12.04 13.53 11.32
N VAL A 157 11.32 14.63 11.56
CA VAL A 157 11.89 15.99 11.57
C VAL A 157 13.08 16.07 12.54
N GLU A 158 12.93 15.55 13.76
CA GLU A 158 13.98 15.48 14.77
C GLU A 158 15.19 14.62 14.37
N ASP A 159 14.99 13.63 13.48
CA ASP A 159 16.08 12.77 13.01
C ASP A 159 16.95 13.50 11.97
N PHE A 160 16.32 14.22 11.04
CA PHE A 160 17.03 15.11 10.12
C PHE A 160 17.75 16.24 10.85
N ASP A 161 17.09 16.87 11.83
CA ASP A 161 17.67 17.96 12.62
C ASP A 161 18.88 17.47 13.44
N TYR A 162 18.85 16.22 13.93
CA TYR A 162 20.01 15.58 14.56
C TYR A 162 21.18 15.38 13.60
N VAL A 163 20.94 14.90 12.36
CA VAL A 163 21.98 14.73 11.33
C VAL A 163 22.71 16.05 11.08
N GLU A 164 21.96 17.14 10.91
CA GLU A 164 22.51 18.49 10.73
C GLU A 164 23.29 18.97 11.96
N HIS A 165 22.76 18.74 13.17
CA HIS A 165 23.42 19.10 14.42
C HIS A 165 24.78 18.40 14.60
N VAL A 166 24.94 17.15 14.15
CA VAL A 166 26.24 16.44 14.20
C VAL A 166 27.17 16.72 13.02
N GLY A 167 26.82 17.67 12.15
CA GLY A 167 27.67 18.16 11.06
C GLY A 167 27.60 17.34 9.76
N VAL A 168 26.60 16.48 9.62
CA VAL A 168 26.28 15.77 8.37
C VAL A 168 25.13 16.52 7.70
N THR A 169 25.04 16.54 6.36
CA THR A 169 23.91 17.22 5.68
C THR A 169 23.35 16.36 4.57
N VAL A 170 22.02 16.29 4.46
CA VAL A 170 21.30 15.52 3.43
C VAL A 170 21.25 16.22 2.08
N LYS A 171 21.53 17.53 2.04
CA LYS A 171 21.47 18.32 0.81
C LYS A 171 22.49 17.83 -0.22
N GLY A 172 22.01 17.47 -1.40
CA GLY A 172 22.83 16.90 -2.47
C GLY A 172 23.30 15.46 -2.21
N ARG A 173 22.64 14.73 -1.30
CA ARG A 173 22.94 13.33 -0.96
C ARG A 173 21.70 12.45 -1.08
N ILE A 174 21.92 11.14 -1.16
CA ILE A 174 20.84 10.15 -1.08
C ILE A 174 20.60 9.87 0.41
N VAL A 175 19.34 9.79 0.80
CA VAL A 175 18.91 9.54 2.18
C VAL A 175 18.56 8.07 2.35
N LEU A 176 19.00 7.45 3.45
CA LEU A 176 18.55 6.13 3.91
C LEU A 176 17.72 6.30 5.18
N ALA A 177 16.49 5.79 5.20
CA ALA A 177 15.64 5.77 6.38
C ALA A 177 15.02 4.38 6.57
N ARG A 178 14.68 4.03 7.81
CA ARG A 178 13.89 2.82 8.11
C ARG A 178 12.40 3.14 8.24
N TYR A 179 11.56 2.22 7.80
CA TYR A 179 10.12 2.27 8.00
C TYR A 179 9.74 2.20 9.49
N GLY A 180 8.56 2.73 9.81
CA GLY A 180 8.04 2.85 11.18
C GLY A 180 7.91 4.30 11.62
N GLN A 181 7.34 4.52 12.81
CA GLN A 181 7.08 5.81 13.49
C GLN A 181 6.19 6.84 12.75
N ILE A 182 6.47 7.14 11.49
CA ILE A 182 5.72 8.08 10.64
C ILE A 182 5.41 7.47 9.27
N PHE A 183 4.52 8.12 8.51
CA PHE A 183 4.16 7.68 7.17
C PHE A 183 5.27 7.97 6.15
N ARG A 184 5.53 7.02 5.25
CA ARG A 184 6.67 7.06 4.32
C ARG A 184 6.68 8.28 3.37
N ALA A 185 5.50 8.79 3.01
CA ALA A 185 5.39 10.00 2.19
C ALA A 185 5.89 11.25 2.94
N ASN A 186 5.77 11.31 4.27
CA ASN A 186 6.37 12.38 5.05
C ASN A 186 7.90 12.29 5.07
N ILE A 187 8.48 11.08 5.09
CA ILE A 187 9.94 10.92 4.96
C ILE A 187 10.42 11.44 3.59
N ALA A 188 9.69 11.11 2.51
CA ALA A 188 9.97 11.61 1.16
C ALA A 188 9.89 13.14 1.11
N GLN A 189 8.81 13.73 1.64
CA GLN A 189 8.62 15.17 1.76
C GLN A 189 9.78 15.83 2.52
N PHE A 190 10.13 15.35 3.72
CA PHE A 190 11.17 15.96 4.56
C PHE A 190 12.58 15.84 3.96
N ALA A 191 12.84 14.79 3.18
CA ALA A 191 14.07 14.62 2.40
C ALA A 191 14.12 15.62 1.22
N GLU A 192 13.01 15.75 0.48
CA GLU A 192 12.88 16.67 -0.65
C GLU A 192 13.01 18.15 -0.21
N GLU A 193 12.30 18.55 0.86
CA GLU A 193 12.37 19.89 1.44
C GLU A 193 13.78 20.28 1.91
N ARG A 194 14.60 19.29 2.31
CA ARG A 194 16.01 19.48 2.69
C ARG A 194 17.00 19.31 1.51
N GLY A 195 16.48 19.08 0.30
CA GLY A 195 17.27 19.02 -0.93
C GLY A 195 18.08 17.73 -1.11
N ALA A 196 17.57 16.60 -0.62
CA ALA A 196 18.10 15.28 -0.96
C ALA A 196 17.99 14.99 -2.46
N LEU A 197 18.88 14.15 -2.99
CA LEU A 197 18.82 13.65 -4.37
C LEU A 197 17.82 12.50 -4.53
N GLY A 198 17.45 11.84 -3.45
CA GLY A 198 16.63 10.64 -3.44
C GLY A 198 16.54 10.01 -2.06
N LEU A 199 15.61 9.07 -1.90
CA LEU A 199 15.32 8.38 -0.65
C LEU A 199 15.30 6.86 -0.87
N ILE A 200 15.97 6.15 0.04
CA ILE A 200 15.98 4.70 0.14
C ILE A 200 15.31 4.31 1.47
N LEU A 201 14.37 3.38 1.42
CA LEU A 201 13.58 2.92 2.57
C LEU A 201 13.80 1.43 2.83
N PHE A 202 13.90 1.02 4.09
CA PHE A 202 14.02 -0.41 4.46
C PHE A 202 13.27 -0.75 5.75
N SER A 203 12.96 -2.03 5.94
CA SER A 203 12.29 -2.54 7.14
C SER A 203 13.30 -3.11 8.13
N ASP A 204 13.68 -2.35 9.15
CA ASP A 204 14.73 -2.78 10.11
C ASP A 204 14.29 -4.00 10.94
N PRO A 205 15.13 -5.04 11.09
CA PRO A 205 14.84 -6.21 11.93
C PRO A 205 14.48 -5.88 13.39
N ALA A 206 14.92 -4.74 13.94
CA ALA A 206 14.50 -4.30 15.27
C ALA A 206 12.96 -4.15 15.39
N ASP A 207 12.31 -3.74 14.31
CA ASP A 207 10.87 -3.48 14.25
C ASP A 207 10.11 -4.64 13.57
N TYR A 208 10.70 -5.25 12.52
CA TYR A 208 10.01 -6.20 11.64
C TYR A 208 10.45 -7.68 11.79
N ALA A 209 11.58 -7.95 12.45
CA ALA A 209 12.04 -9.30 12.77
C ALA A 209 12.64 -9.40 14.20
N PRO A 210 11.90 -9.00 15.26
CA PRO A 210 12.43 -8.87 16.63
C PRO A 210 12.84 -10.19 17.30
N ARG A 211 12.56 -11.35 16.68
CA ARG A 211 13.09 -12.65 17.14
C ARG A 211 14.46 -13.00 16.53
N GLY A 212 14.97 -12.16 15.63
CA GLY A 212 16.17 -12.37 14.84
C GLY A 212 15.86 -12.77 13.40
N THR A 213 16.92 -12.96 12.61
CA THR A 213 16.85 -13.03 11.13
C THR A 213 17.27 -14.38 10.55
N THR A 214 17.40 -15.43 11.37
CA THR A 214 17.70 -16.78 10.89
C THR A 214 16.45 -17.46 10.32
N GLU A 215 16.65 -18.50 9.51
CA GLU A 215 15.57 -19.20 8.80
C GLU A 215 14.45 -19.71 9.72
N ASP A 216 14.79 -20.19 10.93
CA ASP A 216 13.85 -20.65 11.95
C ASP A 216 13.09 -19.52 12.68
N GLN A 217 13.52 -18.26 12.50
CA GLN A 217 12.99 -17.08 13.20
C GLN A 217 12.07 -16.22 12.34
N VAL A 218 12.05 -16.42 11.02
CA VAL A 218 11.30 -15.62 10.03
C VAL A 218 10.35 -16.47 9.18
N TYR A 219 9.52 -15.83 8.33
CA TYR A 219 8.70 -16.51 7.33
C TYR A 219 9.57 -17.37 6.38
N PRO A 220 9.18 -18.61 6.05
CA PRO A 220 7.88 -19.25 6.31
C PRO A 220 7.72 -19.95 7.66
N ASN A 221 8.78 -20.03 8.48
CA ASN A 221 8.74 -20.74 9.76
C ASN A 221 8.05 -19.93 10.89
N THR A 222 7.97 -18.60 10.75
CA THR A 222 7.26 -17.70 11.66
C THR A 222 6.48 -16.62 10.90
N VAL A 223 5.84 -15.70 11.63
CA VAL A 223 5.16 -14.51 11.07
C VAL A 223 6.08 -13.31 10.84
N PHE A 224 7.38 -13.42 11.16
CA PHE A 224 8.31 -12.28 11.09
C PHE A 224 8.92 -12.11 9.70
N MET A 225 9.28 -10.86 9.37
CA MET A 225 9.75 -10.49 8.03
C MET A 225 11.08 -11.21 7.69
N PRO A 226 11.20 -11.84 6.51
CA PRO A 226 12.41 -12.52 6.08
C PRO A 226 13.43 -11.57 5.41
N PRO A 227 14.72 -11.96 5.30
CA PRO A 227 15.82 -11.08 4.86
C PRO A 227 15.61 -10.30 3.56
N SER A 228 14.98 -10.95 2.57
CA SER A 228 14.76 -10.44 1.22
C SER A 228 13.43 -9.70 1.02
N ALA A 229 12.58 -9.61 2.05
CA ALA A 229 11.28 -8.96 1.93
C ALA A 229 11.41 -7.43 1.90
N VAL A 230 10.52 -6.78 1.14
CA VAL A 230 10.55 -5.35 0.85
C VAL A 230 9.16 -4.77 1.00
N ALA A 231 8.95 -3.86 1.96
CA ALA A 231 7.66 -3.20 2.12
C ALA A 231 7.42 -2.22 0.95
N LEU A 232 6.56 -2.65 0.01
CA LEU A 232 5.99 -1.78 -1.02
C LEU A 232 5.02 -0.78 -0.40
N GLY A 233 4.74 0.32 -1.10
CA GLY A 233 3.86 1.36 -0.56
C GLY A 233 3.85 2.63 -1.39
N THR A 234 2.82 3.45 -1.22
CA THR A 234 2.75 4.78 -1.85
C THR A 234 3.67 5.78 -1.16
N ALA A 235 4.35 6.60 -1.95
CA ALA A 235 5.10 7.78 -1.52
C ALA A 235 4.32 9.10 -1.70
N LYS A 236 3.11 9.05 -2.29
CA LYS A 236 2.17 10.19 -2.30
C LYS A 236 1.61 10.45 -0.91
N LEU A 237 1.49 11.73 -0.53
CA LEU A 237 1.01 12.16 0.79
C LEU A 237 -0.53 12.31 0.88
N LEU A 238 -1.19 12.73 -0.20
CA LEU A 238 -2.63 13.02 -0.20
C LEU A 238 -3.48 11.81 -0.60
N ASP A 239 -4.62 11.67 0.06
CA ASP A 239 -5.68 10.71 -0.30
C ASP A 239 -6.42 11.13 -1.58
N GLY A 240 -7.10 10.17 -2.21
CA GLY A 240 -7.80 10.37 -3.48
C GLY A 240 -6.88 10.30 -4.70
N ASP A 241 -7.43 10.59 -5.88
CA ASP A 241 -6.65 10.72 -7.12
C ASP A 241 -5.81 12.01 -7.09
N PRO A 242 -4.50 11.98 -7.41
CA PRO A 242 -3.66 13.17 -7.33
C PRO A 242 -3.96 14.23 -8.40
N LEU A 243 -4.72 13.90 -9.44
CA LEU A 243 -5.03 14.80 -10.56
C LEU A 243 -6.46 15.39 -10.50
N THR A 244 -7.36 14.83 -9.69
CA THR A 244 -8.72 15.35 -9.47
C THR A 244 -8.99 15.72 -7.99
N PRO A 245 -8.20 16.63 -7.39
CA PRO A 245 -8.40 17.01 -6.00
C PRO A 245 -9.80 17.62 -5.78
N TYR A 246 -10.51 17.15 -4.76
CA TYR A 246 -11.86 17.57 -4.33
C TYR A 246 -13.06 17.15 -5.21
N TYR A 247 -12.89 16.39 -6.30
CA TYR A 247 -13.99 15.89 -7.14
C TYR A 247 -13.70 14.48 -7.68
N PRO A 248 -14.73 13.71 -8.09
CA PRO A 248 -14.50 12.32 -8.53
C PRO A 248 -13.82 12.26 -9.90
N ALA A 249 -12.88 11.32 -10.03
CA ALA A 249 -12.15 11.01 -11.27
C ALA A 249 -13.04 10.23 -12.26
N ILE A 250 -14.03 10.90 -12.83
CA ILE A 250 -14.91 10.37 -13.89
C ILE A 250 -14.39 10.77 -15.29
N GLU A 251 -14.87 10.11 -16.35
CA GLU A 251 -14.49 10.37 -17.76
C GLU A 251 -14.52 11.86 -18.16
N SER A 252 -15.46 12.64 -17.60
CA SER A 252 -15.61 14.08 -17.88
C SER A 252 -14.90 15.00 -16.89
N ALA A 253 -14.12 14.46 -15.95
CA ALA A 253 -13.38 15.24 -14.97
C ALA A 253 -12.19 15.96 -15.62
N TYR A 254 -11.94 17.19 -15.18
CA TYR A 254 -10.69 17.87 -15.50
C TYR A 254 -9.56 17.25 -14.67
N HIS A 255 -8.45 16.87 -15.30
CA HIS A 255 -7.27 16.41 -14.59
C HIS A 255 -6.23 17.54 -14.58
N ILE A 256 -5.70 17.90 -13.41
CA ILE A 256 -4.60 18.88 -13.31
C ILE A 256 -3.32 18.30 -13.96
N PRO A 257 -2.36 19.15 -14.37
CA PRO A 257 -1.06 18.67 -14.83
C PRO A 257 -0.30 17.90 -13.74
N GLU A 258 0.44 16.85 -14.10
CA GLU A 258 1.16 16.00 -13.14
C GLU A 258 2.30 16.75 -12.42
N GLU A 259 2.87 17.77 -13.06
CA GLU A 259 3.83 18.66 -12.43
C GLU A 259 3.24 19.40 -11.21
N GLU A 260 1.95 19.77 -11.25
CA GLU A 260 1.20 20.41 -10.16
C GLU A 260 0.71 19.42 -9.10
N ALA A 261 0.73 18.12 -9.40
CA ALA A 261 0.26 17.08 -8.49
C ALA A 261 1.16 16.95 -7.24
N ALA A 262 0.52 16.71 -6.09
CA ALA A 262 1.15 16.55 -4.77
C ALA A 262 1.80 15.16 -4.58
N ILE A 263 2.76 14.86 -5.46
CA ILE A 263 3.58 13.64 -5.48
C ILE A 263 5.07 14.02 -5.36
N PRO A 264 5.93 13.16 -4.77
CA PRO A 264 7.36 13.44 -4.63
C PRO A 264 8.05 13.75 -5.97
N LYS A 265 8.98 14.71 -5.96
CA LYS A 265 9.80 15.06 -7.12
C LYS A 265 11.22 14.46 -7.04
N ILE A 266 11.53 13.73 -5.97
CA ILE A 266 12.75 12.90 -5.82
C ILE A 266 12.44 11.40 -6.03
N PRO A 267 13.42 10.59 -6.49
CA PRO A 267 13.28 9.13 -6.53
C PRO A 267 13.20 8.54 -5.11
N VAL A 268 12.25 7.62 -4.91
CA VAL A 268 12.00 6.90 -3.65
C VAL A 268 11.96 5.40 -3.93
N GLN A 269 12.88 4.65 -3.33
CA GLN A 269 13.03 3.21 -3.58
C GLN A 269 13.07 2.41 -2.28
N PRO A 270 12.23 1.37 -2.10
CA PRO A 270 12.35 0.46 -0.99
C PRO A 270 13.33 -0.67 -1.32
N ILE A 271 14.08 -1.12 -0.31
CA ILE A 271 15.00 -2.25 -0.38
C ILE A 271 14.75 -3.21 0.80
N SER A 272 15.33 -4.41 0.69
CA SER A 272 15.33 -5.40 1.75
C SER A 272 16.28 -5.00 2.87
N TYR A 273 16.19 -5.63 4.05
CA TYR A 273 17.15 -5.35 5.11
C TYR A 273 18.50 -6.05 4.90
N GLU A 274 18.56 -7.15 4.15
CA GLU A 274 19.85 -7.70 3.70
C GLU A 274 20.59 -6.73 2.74
N ASP A 275 19.86 -6.02 1.87
CA ASP A 275 20.41 -4.97 1.02
C ASP A 275 20.82 -3.74 1.86
N ALA A 276 19.97 -3.34 2.82
CA ALA A 276 20.25 -2.21 3.70
C ALA A 276 21.48 -2.42 4.61
N TYR A 277 21.78 -3.67 5.00
CA TYR A 277 23.00 -4.02 5.70
C TYR A 277 24.25 -3.58 4.91
N ILE A 278 24.30 -3.86 3.60
CA ILE A 278 25.42 -3.47 2.74
C ILE A 278 25.59 -1.95 2.69
N LEU A 279 24.47 -1.22 2.61
CA LEU A 279 24.50 0.25 2.62
C LEU A 279 24.98 0.82 3.95
N LEU A 280 24.48 0.30 5.08
CA LEU A 280 24.84 0.74 6.43
C LEU A 280 26.31 0.44 6.79
N ASP A 281 26.85 -0.70 6.34
CA ASP A 281 28.26 -1.06 6.57
C ASP A 281 29.22 -0.14 5.79
N ASN A 282 28.75 0.42 4.68
CA ASN A 282 29.46 1.42 3.90
C ASN A 282 29.29 2.87 4.41
N LEU A 283 28.67 3.10 5.57
CA LEU A 283 28.64 4.42 6.23
C LEU A 283 29.83 4.60 7.18
N GLU A 284 30.44 5.78 7.13
CA GLU A 284 31.52 6.20 8.04
C GLU A 284 31.04 7.25 9.07
N GLY A 285 31.98 7.94 9.71
CA GLY A 285 31.69 8.96 10.73
C GLY A 285 31.44 8.38 12.12
N ARG A 286 30.77 9.17 12.97
CA ARG A 286 30.49 8.81 14.37
C ARG A 286 29.36 7.79 14.45
N ARG A 287 29.44 6.88 15.43
CA ARG A 287 28.30 6.04 15.82
C ARG A 287 27.11 6.93 16.16
N GLY A 288 25.94 6.61 15.61
CA GLY A 288 24.70 7.30 15.94
C GLY A 288 24.26 7.07 17.39
N PRO A 289 23.17 7.72 17.83
CA PRO A 289 22.56 7.48 19.12
C PRO A 289 22.24 5.99 19.38
N ARG A 290 21.99 5.63 20.64
CA ARG A 290 21.71 4.23 21.02
C ARG A 290 20.39 3.76 20.41
N GLU A 291 19.41 4.64 20.39
CA GLU A 291 18.08 4.52 19.81
C GLU A 291 18.12 4.36 18.28
N TRP A 292 19.16 4.89 17.61
CA TRP A 292 19.35 4.77 16.16
C TRP A 292 19.91 3.42 15.72
N GLN A 293 20.34 2.56 16.65
CA GLN A 293 20.79 1.23 16.30
C GLN A 293 19.57 0.35 15.95
N GLY A 294 19.74 -0.58 15.02
CA GLY A 294 18.70 -1.54 14.65
C GLY A 294 19.05 -2.98 15.02
N GLY A 295 18.33 -3.91 14.40
CA GLY A 295 18.45 -5.35 14.66
C GLY A 295 19.56 -6.05 13.87
N MET A 296 20.30 -5.33 13.04
CA MET A 296 21.39 -5.88 12.22
C MET A 296 22.76 -5.75 12.90
N ASN A 297 23.66 -6.69 12.60
CA ASN A 297 25.03 -6.73 13.14
C ASN A 297 25.97 -5.72 12.46
N VAL A 298 25.57 -4.45 12.42
CA VAL A 298 26.33 -3.32 11.87
C VAL A 298 26.23 -2.14 12.84
N THR A 299 27.25 -1.29 12.88
CA THR A 299 27.17 -0.05 13.68
C THR A 299 26.47 1.02 12.85
N TYR A 300 25.27 1.42 13.27
CA TYR A 300 24.50 2.45 12.58
C TYR A 300 25.15 3.82 12.82
N ARG A 301 25.53 4.49 11.74
CA ARG A 301 26.17 5.81 11.69
C ARG A 301 25.33 6.74 10.81
N PRO A 302 25.20 8.05 11.11
CA PRO A 302 24.52 8.98 10.21
C PRO A 302 25.20 9.11 8.83
N GLY A 303 26.49 8.78 8.74
CA GLY A 303 27.28 8.86 7.51
C GLY A 303 28.20 10.08 7.46
N PRO A 304 28.65 10.52 6.26
CA PRO A 304 28.28 10.01 4.92
C PRO A 304 28.80 8.59 4.64
N THR A 305 28.66 8.13 3.38
CA THR A 305 29.38 6.94 2.89
C THR A 305 30.90 7.05 3.06
N GLN A 306 31.56 5.90 3.16
CA GLN A 306 33.02 5.79 3.21
C GLN A 306 33.71 6.50 2.03
N ALA A 307 34.94 6.95 2.23
CA ALA A 307 35.74 7.55 1.17
C ALA A 307 35.76 6.73 -0.13
N ASN A 308 35.45 7.38 -1.26
CA ASN A 308 35.29 6.81 -2.59
C ASN A 308 34.12 5.80 -2.74
N ARG A 309 33.08 5.89 -1.91
CA ARG A 309 31.82 5.16 -2.04
C ARG A 309 30.67 6.12 -2.27
N HIS A 310 29.99 5.98 -3.41
CA HIS A 310 28.71 6.64 -3.69
C HIS A 310 27.63 5.59 -3.90
N ILE A 311 26.37 5.97 -3.70
CA ILE A 311 25.22 5.20 -4.13
C ILE A 311 24.71 5.76 -5.45
N ASN A 312 24.43 4.87 -6.40
CA ASN A 312 23.61 5.16 -7.57
C ASN A 312 22.18 4.67 -7.27
N LEU A 313 21.19 5.53 -7.48
CA LEU A 313 19.77 5.26 -7.33
C LEU A 313 19.12 5.51 -8.68
N ASP A 314 18.61 4.45 -9.29
CA ASP A 314 18.14 4.38 -10.66
C ASP A 314 16.70 3.88 -10.65
N VAL A 315 15.74 4.80 -10.80
CA VAL A 315 14.32 4.54 -10.62
C VAL A 315 13.56 4.86 -11.89
N LEU A 316 12.83 3.88 -12.40
CA LEU A 316 12.03 3.91 -13.62
C LEU A 316 10.54 3.68 -13.30
N THR A 317 10.08 4.30 -12.21
CA THR A 317 8.67 4.24 -11.79
C THR A 317 7.87 5.32 -12.52
N SER A 318 6.79 4.90 -13.19
CA SER A 318 6.01 5.74 -14.10
C SER A 318 4.54 5.80 -13.69
N ASN A 319 3.96 6.99 -13.84
CA ASN A 319 2.55 7.23 -13.58
C ASN A 319 1.72 6.97 -14.86
N LYS A 320 0.51 6.42 -14.70
CA LYS A 320 -0.37 5.95 -15.78
C LYS A 320 -1.82 6.17 -15.40
N HIS A 321 -2.62 6.70 -16.34
CA HIS A 321 -4.08 6.71 -16.19
C HIS A 321 -4.61 5.29 -16.32
N VAL A 322 -5.41 4.83 -15.34
CA VAL A 322 -5.98 3.49 -15.28
C VAL A 322 -7.39 3.54 -14.72
N THR A 323 -8.31 2.78 -15.32
CA THR A 323 -9.68 2.63 -14.82
C THR A 323 -9.73 1.63 -13.66
N ILE A 324 -10.00 2.11 -12.44
CA ILE A 324 -10.26 1.26 -11.26
C ILE A 324 -11.76 1.04 -11.05
N HIS A 325 -12.14 -0.06 -10.40
CA HIS A 325 -13.54 -0.45 -10.23
C HIS A 325 -13.89 -0.66 -8.75
N ASN A 326 -14.67 0.26 -8.18
CA ASN A 326 -15.33 0.01 -6.90
C ASN A 326 -16.50 -0.94 -7.11
N VAL A 327 -16.72 -1.88 -6.18
CA VAL A 327 -17.90 -2.75 -6.20
C VAL A 327 -18.80 -2.29 -5.06
N ILE A 328 -20.01 -1.84 -5.41
CA ILE A 328 -20.98 -1.31 -4.47
C ILE A 328 -22.22 -2.19 -4.52
N ALA A 329 -22.67 -2.65 -3.36
CA ALA A 329 -23.92 -3.40 -3.22
C ALA A 329 -24.84 -2.79 -2.18
N VAL A 330 -26.14 -3.00 -2.38
CA VAL A 330 -27.21 -2.48 -1.54
C VAL A 330 -28.08 -3.64 -1.05
N ILE A 331 -28.37 -3.67 0.25
CA ILE A 331 -29.57 -4.35 0.77
C ILE A 331 -30.62 -3.30 1.08
N ARG A 332 -31.73 -3.35 0.35
CA ARG A 332 -32.92 -2.53 0.59
C ARG A 332 -33.74 -3.20 1.70
N GLY A 333 -33.83 -2.56 2.86
CA GLY A 333 -34.59 -3.01 4.04
C GLY A 333 -36.09 -2.74 3.90
N ASN A 334 -36.76 -2.16 4.91
CA ASN A 334 -38.22 -2.05 4.93
C ASN A 334 -38.89 -0.80 5.56
N VAL A 335 -38.27 -0.04 6.47
CA VAL A 335 -38.97 1.02 7.26
C VAL A 335 -38.75 2.47 6.80
N GLU A 336 -37.54 2.86 6.41
CA GLU A 336 -37.17 4.28 6.16
C GLU A 336 -36.94 4.59 4.65
N PRO A 337 -38.00 4.85 3.86
CA PRO A 337 -37.91 5.35 2.49
C PRO A 337 -37.91 6.88 2.43
N VAL A 338 -37.39 7.42 1.33
CA VAL A 338 -37.47 8.86 0.99
C VAL A 338 -38.93 9.21 0.67
N PRO A 339 -39.48 10.34 1.17
CA PRO A 339 -40.81 10.81 0.75
C PRO A 339 -40.88 10.98 -0.77
N GLU A 340 -42.03 10.69 -1.38
CA GLU A 340 -42.20 10.68 -2.85
C GLU A 340 -41.71 11.99 -3.51
N ASP A 341 -41.96 13.13 -2.85
CA ASP A 341 -41.59 14.49 -3.26
C ASP A 341 -40.07 14.76 -3.31
N TYR A 342 -39.27 13.96 -2.61
CA TYR A 342 -37.80 14.04 -2.57
C TYR A 342 -37.11 12.90 -3.33
N ARG A 343 -37.90 12.00 -3.93
CA ARG A 343 -37.43 10.80 -4.63
C ARG A 343 -36.87 11.20 -6.00
N SER A 344 -35.55 11.16 -6.13
CA SER A 344 -34.87 11.38 -7.43
C SER A 344 -34.43 10.05 -8.03
N PHE A 345 -34.01 10.06 -9.31
CA PHE A 345 -33.44 8.88 -9.96
C PHE A 345 -32.22 8.28 -9.21
N TYR A 346 -31.57 9.08 -8.37
CA TYR A 346 -30.38 8.71 -7.60
C TYR A 346 -30.64 8.54 -6.09
N ILE A 347 -31.85 8.85 -5.60
CA ILE A 347 -32.17 8.88 -4.17
C ILE A 347 -33.49 8.14 -3.94
N SER A 348 -33.40 6.90 -3.43
CA SER A 348 -34.56 6.06 -3.07
C SER A 348 -34.63 5.67 -1.59
N ILE A 349 -33.57 5.94 -0.81
CA ILE A 349 -33.44 5.65 0.62
C ILE A 349 -32.86 6.89 1.33
N ASP A 350 -33.30 7.20 2.56
CA ASP A 350 -32.87 8.41 3.29
C ASP A 350 -31.84 8.14 4.41
N ARG A 351 -31.56 6.88 4.73
CA ARG A 351 -30.49 6.45 5.66
C ARG A 351 -29.65 5.31 5.10
N TYR A 352 -28.35 5.35 5.37
CA TYR A 352 -27.38 4.36 4.92
C TYR A 352 -26.50 3.92 6.10
N VAL A 353 -26.29 2.61 6.24
CA VAL A 353 -25.18 2.04 7.02
C VAL A 353 -24.13 1.56 6.04
N LEU A 354 -22.94 2.16 6.09
CA LEU A 354 -21.82 1.84 5.20
C LEU A 354 -20.83 0.90 5.91
N LEU A 355 -20.55 -0.24 5.29
CA LEU A 355 -19.46 -1.14 5.64
C LEU A 355 -18.52 -1.22 4.43
N GLY A 356 -17.21 -1.18 4.64
CA GLY A 356 -16.28 -1.24 3.51
C GLY A 356 -14.86 -1.67 3.85
N ASN A 357 -14.17 -2.14 2.80
CA ASN A 357 -12.81 -2.67 2.79
C ASN A 357 -12.21 -2.37 1.41
N HIS A 358 -10.88 -2.25 1.26
CA HIS A 358 -10.30 -2.20 -0.09
C HIS A 358 -10.03 -3.62 -0.61
N ARG A 359 -9.77 -3.77 -1.91
CA ARG A 359 -9.57 -5.09 -2.54
C ARG A 359 -8.25 -5.21 -3.30
N ASP A 360 -7.68 -4.10 -3.73
CA ASP A 360 -6.34 -4.03 -4.31
C ASP A 360 -5.26 -4.25 -3.25
N ALA A 361 -4.20 -4.96 -3.63
CA ALA A 361 -3.06 -5.28 -2.78
C ALA A 361 -1.73 -5.07 -3.51
N TRP A 362 -0.64 -4.87 -2.77
CA TRP A 362 0.70 -4.71 -3.37
C TRP A 362 1.22 -5.99 -4.06
N ILE A 363 0.82 -7.16 -3.55
CA ILE A 363 1.10 -8.49 -4.13
C ILE A 363 -0.17 -9.36 -3.95
N PHE A 364 -0.12 -10.49 -3.22
CA PHE A 364 -1.25 -11.42 -3.01
C PHE A 364 -2.27 -11.00 -1.95
N GLY A 365 -1.95 -9.99 -1.13
CA GLY A 365 -2.90 -9.35 -0.21
C GLY A 365 -3.49 -10.21 0.92
N SER A 366 -2.94 -11.39 1.25
CA SER A 366 -3.59 -12.36 2.16
C SER A 366 -3.91 -11.88 3.58
N VAL A 367 -3.31 -10.77 4.02
CA VAL A 367 -3.76 -10.03 5.20
C VAL A 367 -4.36 -8.71 4.75
N ASP A 368 -3.52 -7.86 4.14
CA ASP A 368 -3.88 -6.53 3.63
C ASP A 368 -4.18 -6.56 2.12
N PRO A 369 -5.45 -6.50 1.67
CA PRO A 369 -6.68 -6.40 2.44
C PRO A 369 -7.49 -7.69 2.55
N SER A 370 -7.10 -8.76 1.87
CA SER A 370 -8.01 -9.84 1.48
C SER A 370 -8.60 -10.61 2.66
N SER A 371 -7.99 -10.54 3.85
CA SER A 371 -8.56 -11.08 5.10
C SER A 371 -9.80 -10.33 5.62
N GLY A 372 -10.03 -9.10 5.16
CA GLY A 372 -11.25 -8.31 5.42
C GLY A 372 -12.21 -8.23 4.23
N SER A 373 -11.80 -8.72 3.05
CA SER A 373 -12.67 -8.90 1.88
C SER A 373 -13.37 -10.27 1.88
N ALA A 374 -12.84 -11.22 2.65
CA ALA A 374 -13.31 -12.59 2.82
C ALA A 374 -14.23 -12.76 4.04
#